data_AF-A0A6I7NFA2-F1
#
_entry.id   AF-A0A6I7NFA2-F1
#
_cell.length_a   1.000
_cell.length_b   1.000
_cell.length_c   1.000
_cell.angle_alpha   90.00
_cell.angle_beta   90.00
_cell.angle_gamma   90.00
#
_symmetry.space_group_name_H-M   'P 1'
#
loop_
_entity.id
_entity.type
_entity.pdbx_description
1 polymer ?
#
loop_
_entity_poly.entity_id
_entity_poly.type
_entity_poly.pdbx_seq_one_letter_code
_entity_poly.pdbx_strand_id
1 'polypeptide(L)'
;MKKLGLCLTLVALTFTLLGFKANAPYTFTPIDGRFEGFFAVHDFDPVVPSDADASFISYTEFRATLTPATTESAIRTMMDGVKIRFDTAEELHRFSVDVSYFPDLIYQSADPAQNFKLSPDIIGVLMDLDYVLGQTIDYAVVKSRTFIPIGYSFSSIDGTLNENFFTGTFDGRGFEIKNLYVAGFDLVTITEGEDEETVELATSGYYAMFPYNLGVIQNLGLVNPTLELRFENDDITRTANLVGINAGLVDHVYVIDDRPSIFAAGIRMRPSVGLATSDYQAAGIVFDNIGTFTNAYYASRVVINGSFITNFEVQPVVFQNSGTVGNLVYDSTLYQTSITSGGTTFNVTTPNALAAPETTTTLKTNSSSGNWYYFPEDRYPSRRGLEYASGVFQIAT
;
A
#
# COMPACT_ATOMS: atom_id res chain seq x y z
N MET A 1 -40.45 42.71 31.94
CA MET A 1 -39.38 41.86 31.40
C MET A 1 -40.07 40.67 30.73
N LYS A 2 -40.47 40.75 29.45
CA LYS A 2 -39.72 40.74 28.18
C LYS A 2 -38.96 39.43 27.88
N LYS A 3 -39.44 38.76 26.83
CA LYS A 3 -38.77 37.87 25.87
C LYS A 3 -38.32 36.48 26.35
N LEU A 4 -39.14 35.44 26.13
CA LEU A 4 -38.70 34.13 25.62
C LEU A 4 -39.88 33.20 25.24
N GLY A 5 -40.75 33.63 24.32
CA GLY A 5 -41.94 32.84 23.93
C GLY A 5 -42.36 32.96 22.47
N LEU A 6 -41.46 33.41 21.59
CA LEU A 6 -41.81 33.74 20.20
C LEU A 6 -40.70 33.35 19.18
N CYS A 7 -39.99 32.24 19.40
CA CYS A 7 -38.96 31.77 18.45
C CYS A 7 -39.20 30.36 17.89
N LEU A 8 -40.13 29.56 18.43
CA LEU A 8 -40.37 28.20 17.92
C LEU A 8 -41.46 28.11 16.86
N THR A 9 -42.37 29.09 16.79
CA THR A 9 -43.54 29.04 15.90
C THR A 9 -43.33 29.72 14.55
N LEU A 10 -42.23 30.47 14.37
CA LEU A 10 -41.95 31.16 13.10
C LEU A 10 -41.09 30.33 12.13
N VAL A 11 -40.35 29.32 12.61
CA VAL A 11 -39.49 28.47 11.77
C VAL A 11 -40.30 27.40 11.02
N ALA A 12 -41.45 27.00 11.55
CA ALA A 12 -42.33 26.03 10.90
C ALA A 12 -43.16 26.61 9.74
N LEU A 13 -43.33 27.94 9.67
CA LEU A 13 -44.17 28.58 8.66
C LEU A 13 -43.39 29.12 7.44
N THR A 14 -42.06 29.23 7.52
CA THR A 14 -41.21 29.61 6.38
C THR A 14 -40.80 28.43 5.49
N PHE A 15 -40.97 27.18 5.95
CA PHE A 15 -40.68 26.00 5.12
C PHE A 15 -41.81 25.62 4.13
N THR A 16 -43.00 26.22 4.25
CA THR A 16 -44.15 25.93 3.37
C THR A 16 -44.28 26.86 2.17
N LEU A 17 -43.53 27.97 2.10
CA LEU A 17 -43.64 28.97 1.02
C LEU A 17 -42.51 28.96 -0.01
N LEU A 18 -41.44 28.20 0.23
CA LEU A 18 -40.37 27.97 -0.74
C LEU A 18 -40.48 26.52 -1.22
N GLY A 19 -41.10 26.33 -2.39
CA GLY A 19 -41.44 25.08 -3.07
C GLY A 19 -40.39 23.97 -3.17
N PHE A 20 -39.85 23.50 -2.05
CA PHE A 20 -39.11 22.26 -1.93
C PHE A 20 -40.12 21.12 -2.03
N LYS A 21 -40.34 20.64 -3.24
CA LYS A 21 -40.83 19.26 -3.42
C LYS A 21 -39.77 18.36 -2.81
N ALA A 22 -40.09 17.73 -1.68
CA ALA A 22 -39.38 16.54 -1.24
C ALA A 22 -39.44 15.55 -2.41
N ASN A 23 -38.30 15.33 -3.07
CA ASN A 23 -38.20 14.27 -4.05
C ASN A 23 -38.57 12.98 -3.32
N ALA A 24 -39.52 12.25 -3.90
CA ALA A 24 -39.92 10.94 -3.40
C ALA A 24 -38.66 10.09 -3.13
N PRO A 25 -38.66 9.25 -2.09
CA PRO A 25 -37.57 8.30 -1.90
C PRO A 25 -37.36 7.57 -3.23
N TYR A 26 -36.14 7.66 -3.77
CA TYR A 26 -35.74 6.86 -4.92
C TYR A 26 -35.90 5.39 -4.51
N THR A 27 -37.03 4.80 -4.87
CA THR A 27 -37.16 3.36 -4.92
C THR A 27 -36.27 2.90 -6.06
N PHE A 28 -35.15 2.28 -5.70
CA PHE A 28 -34.31 1.57 -6.64
C PHE A 28 -35.14 0.39 -7.17
N THR A 29 -35.79 0.58 -8.31
CA THR A 29 -36.30 -0.55 -9.08
C THR A 29 -35.08 -1.13 -9.78
N PRO A 30 -34.66 -2.37 -9.45
CA PRO A 30 -33.57 -3.00 -10.18
C PRO A 30 -33.94 -3.01 -11.66
N ILE A 31 -33.08 -2.45 -12.51
CA ILE A 31 -33.16 -2.69 -13.94
C ILE A 31 -32.72 -4.15 -14.11
N ASP A 32 -33.69 -5.04 -14.04
CA ASP A 32 -33.53 -6.45 -14.37
C ASP A 32 -33.36 -6.56 -15.88
N GLY A 33 -32.10 -6.45 -16.29
CA GLY A 33 -31.63 -6.43 -17.66
C GLY A 33 -30.38 -7.29 -17.82
N ARG A 34 -30.51 -8.56 -17.40
CA ARG A 34 -29.77 -9.76 -17.85
C ARG A 34 -28.44 -9.51 -18.58
N PHE A 35 -27.35 -9.68 -17.83
CA PHE A 35 -26.24 -10.54 -18.25
C PHE A 35 -26.20 -11.76 -17.33
N GLU A 36 -27.32 -12.48 -17.23
CA GLU A 36 -27.33 -13.81 -16.65
C GLU A 36 -27.08 -14.82 -17.77
N GLY A 37 -25.92 -15.46 -17.69
CA GLY A 37 -25.56 -16.58 -18.55
C GLY A 37 -24.11 -16.50 -18.98
N PHE A 38 -23.19 -16.86 -18.08
CA PHE A 38 -22.12 -17.84 -18.34
C PHE A 38 -21.08 -17.99 -17.20
N PHE A 39 -21.38 -17.72 -15.93
CA PHE A 39 -20.47 -18.14 -14.86
C PHE A 39 -21.29 -18.67 -13.69
N ALA A 40 -21.02 -19.93 -13.32
CA ALA A 40 -21.57 -20.49 -12.09
C ALA A 40 -21.07 -19.61 -10.93
N VAL A 41 -22.01 -19.09 -10.13
CA VAL A 41 -21.68 -18.45 -8.86
C VAL A 41 -21.11 -19.57 -7.98
N HIS A 42 -19.81 -19.56 -7.76
CA HIS A 42 -19.18 -20.45 -6.78
C HIS A 42 -19.42 -19.84 -5.41
N ASP A 43 -20.30 -20.47 -4.64
CA ASP A 43 -20.49 -20.18 -3.22
C ASP A 43 -19.29 -20.82 -2.49
N PHE A 44 -18.29 -20.02 -2.14
CA PHE A 44 -17.15 -20.49 -1.36
C PHE A 44 -17.53 -20.49 0.12
N ASP A 45 -17.25 -21.60 0.80
CA ASP A 45 -17.34 -21.66 2.25
C ASP A 45 -16.45 -20.56 2.88
N PRO A 46 -16.90 -19.92 3.98
CA PRO A 46 -16.11 -18.92 4.67
C PRO A 46 -14.73 -19.50 5.06
N VAL A 47 -13.68 -18.69 4.87
CA VAL A 47 -12.30 -19.07 5.23
C VAL A 47 -12.26 -19.41 6.72
N VAL A 48 -12.07 -20.69 7.02
CA VAL A 48 -11.78 -21.17 8.37
C VAL A 48 -10.27 -21.02 8.57
N PRO A 49 -9.78 -20.24 9.56
CA PRO A 49 -8.36 -20.16 9.86
C PRO A 49 -7.81 -21.57 10.06
N SER A 50 -6.72 -21.91 9.37
CA SER A 50 -6.07 -23.20 9.56
C SER A 50 -5.61 -23.34 11.01
N ASP A 51 -5.59 -24.57 11.51
CA ASP A 51 -5.05 -24.93 12.83
C ASP A 51 -3.65 -24.32 13.08
N ALA A 52 -3.26 -24.26 14.35
CA ALA A 52 -1.94 -23.78 14.79
C ALA A 52 -0.81 -24.62 14.18
N ASP A 53 -0.27 -24.15 13.06
CA ASP A 53 0.95 -24.66 12.45
C ASP A 53 2.14 -24.06 13.21
N ALA A 54 2.95 -24.93 13.82
CA ALA A 54 4.11 -24.55 14.63
C ALA A 54 5.20 -23.80 13.84
N SER A 55 5.10 -23.76 12.50
CA SER A 55 5.96 -22.95 11.64
C SER A 55 5.59 -21.46 11.60
N PHE A 56 4.47 -21.05 12.23
CA PHE A 56 4.03 -19.65 12.28
C PHE A 56 3.76 -19.17 13.70
N ILE A 57 4.04 -17.89 13.93
CA ILE A 57 3.62 -17.14 15.13
C ILE A 57 2.94 -15.85 14.66
N SER A 58 1.79 -15.47 15.23
CA SER A 58 1.18 -14.18 14.87
C SER A 58 2.08 -13.02 15.34
N TYR A 59 2.03 -11.87 14.66
CA TYR A 59 2.80 -10.70 15.10
C TYR A 59 2.41 -10.27 16.52
N THR A 60 1.14 -10.40 16.90
CA THR A 60 0.69 -10.11 18.27
C THR A 60 1.36 -11.03 19.30
N GLU A 61 1.38 -12.33 19.05
CA GLU A 61 2.01 -13.32 19.94
C GLU A 61 3.53 -13.13 20.00
N PHE A 62 4.18 -12.95 18.85
CA PHE A 62 5.60 -12.65 18.76
C PHE A 62 5.94 -11.42 19.59
N ARG A 63 5.19 -10.33 19.40
CA ARG A 63 5.49 -9.07 20.07
C ARG A 63 5.25 -9.12 21.58
N ALA A 64 4.36 -10.00 22.05
CA ALA A 64 4.11 -10.26 23.47
C ALA A 64 5.27 -11.01 24.16
N THR A 65 6.17 -11.66 23.41
CA THR A 65 7.38 -12.28 23.99
C THR A 65 8.52 -11.27 24.19
N LEU A 66 8.42 -10.09 23.57
CA LEU A 66 9.46 -9.08 23.64
C LEU A 66 9.31 -8.21 24.89
N THR A 67 10.45 -7.90 25.52
CA THR A 67 10.58 -6.99 26.66
C THR A 67 11.73 -6.00 26.38
N PRO A 68 11.86 -4.90 27.16
CA PRO A 68 13.02 -4.02 27.02
C PRO A 68 14.38 -4.69 27.24
N ALA A 69 14.41 -5.87 27.88
CA ALA A 69 15.62 -6.65 28.11
C ALA A 69 15.88 -7.74 27.04
N THR A 70 14.99 -7.87 26.05
CA THR A 70 15.16 -8.86 24.98
C THR A 70 16.41 -8.55 24.16
N THR A 71 17.15 -9.59 23.79
CA THR A 71 18.38 -9.50 22.99
C THR A 71 18.17 -10.05 21.59
N GLU A 72 19.02 -9.65 20.65
CA GLU A 72 18.99 -10.15 19.27
C GLU A 72 19.08 -11.68 19.20
N SER A 73 20.02 -12.27 19.97
CA SER A 73 20.24 -13.71 20.00
C SER A 73 19.01 -14.47 20.51
N ALA A 74 18.26 -13.89 21.45
CA ALA A 74 17.02 -14.50 21.93
C ALA A 74 15.95 -14.52 20.82
N ILE A 75 15.80 -13.44 20.05
CA ILE A 75 14.87 -13.39 18.92
C ILE A 75 15.29 -14.39 17.84
N ARG A 76 16.56 -14.40 17.43
CA ARG A 76 17.05 -15.33 16.40
C ARG A 76 16.86 -16.79 16.79
N THR A 77 17.04 -17.14 18.07
CA THR A 77 16.78 -18.49 18.57
C THR A 77 15.29 -18.82 18.56
N MET A 78 14.43 -17.88 18.95
CA MET A 78 12.98 -18.05 18.95
C MET A 78 12.41 -18.21 17.53
N MET A 79 13.01 -17.52 16.56
CA MET A 79 12.54 -17.48 15.17
C MET A 79 13.19 -18.54 14.26
N ASP A 80 14.02 -19.44 14.80
CA ASP A 80 14.65 -20.50 14.01
C ASP A 80 13.59 -21.45 13.43
N GLY A 81 13.45 -21.45 12.11
CA GLY A 81 12.43 -22.23 11.39
C GLY A 81 10.99 -21.74 11.55
N VAL A 82 10.77 -20.57 12.16
CA VAL A 82 9.45 -19.98 12.39
C VAL A 82 9.31 -18.67 11.60
N LYS A 83 8.15 -18.45 11.00
CA LYS A 83 7.82 -17.19 10.31
C LYS A 83 6.79 -16.39 11.09
N ILE A 84 6.88 -15.06 11.01
CA ILE A 84 5.88 -14.18 11.62
C ILE A 84 4.71 -14.01 10.66
N ARG A 85 3.50 -14.26 11.13
CA ARG A 85 2.27 -14.14 10.35
C ARG A 85 1.51 -12.87 10.71
N PHE A 86 1.09 -12.12 9.71
CA PHE A 86 0.13 -11.03 9.86
C PHE A 86 -1.27 -11.55 9.57
N ASP A 87 -2.11 -11.56 10.59
CA ASP A 87 -3.52 -11.94 10.47
C ASP A 87 -4.43 -10.71 10.44
N THR A 88 -3.99 -9.56 10.96
CA THR A 88 -4.84 -8.37 11.07
C THR A 88 -4.15 -7.09 10.57
N ALA A 89 -4.97 -6.09 10.23
CA ALA A 89 -4.47 -4.76 9.90
C ALA A 89 -3.80 -4.09 11.11
N GLU A 90 -4.29 -4.34 12.33
CA GLU A 90 -3.67 -3.89 13.57
C GLU A 90 -2.23 -4.38 13.72
N GLU A 91 -1.97 -5.64 13.42
CA GLU A 91 -0.63 -6.23 13.48
C GLU A 91 0.30 -5.62 12.45
N LEU A 92 -0.16 -5.48 11.20
CA LEU A 92 0.61 -4.85 10.14
C LEU A 92 0.94 -3.39 10.48
N HIS A 93 -0.04 -2.65 11.03
CA HIS A 93 0.19 -1.29 11.50
C HIS A 93 1.20 -1.26 12.65
N ARG A 94 1.05 -2.14 13.63
CA ARG A 94 1.96 -2.24 14.78
C ARG A 94 3.39 -2.50 14.35
N PHE A 95 3.59 -3.43 13.41
CA PHE A 95 4.89 -3.68 12.81
C PHE A 95 5.50 -2.42 12.20
N SER A 96 4.72 -1.68 11.39
CA SER A 96 5.21 -0.44 10.78
C SER A 96 5.64 0.61 11.81
N VAL A 97 4.98 0.66 12.97
CA VAL A 97 5.35 1.55 14.08
C VAL A 97 6.62 1.06 14.78
N ASP A 98 6.68 -0.24 15.10
CA ASP A 98 7.79 -0.88 15.80
C ASP A 98 9.11 -0.67 15.04
N VAL A 99 9.11 -0.82 13.71
CA VAL A 99 10.34 -0.70 12.88
C VAL A 99 10.62 0.71 12.35
N SER A 100 9.76 1.68 12.65
CA SER A 100 9.94 3.06 12.21
C SER A 100 11.14 3.74 12.90
N TYR A 101 11.76 4.72 12.22
CA TYR A 101 12.85 5.51 12.77
C TYR A 101 12.44 6.34 14.01
N PHE A 102 11.19 6.78 14.08
CA PHE A 102 10.70 7.73 15.09
C PHE A 102 10.88 7.20 16.53
N PRO A 103 11.80 7.77 17.34
CA PRO A 103 12.17 7.22 18.64
C PRO A 103 11.04 7.36 19.67
N ASP A 104 10.25 8.43 19.58
CA ASP A 104 9.15 8.72 20.50
C ASP A 104 7.82 8.05 20.09
N LEU A 105 7.79 7.41 18.91
CA LEU A 105 6.59 6.75 18.43
C LEU A 105 6.51 5.33 19.00
N ILE A 106 5.51 5.13 19.87
CA ILE A 106 5.25 3.85 20.54
C ILE A 106 3.83 3.41 20.22
N TYR A 107 3.69 2.18 19.72
CA TYR A 107 2.38 1.57 19.55
C TYR A 107 1.69 1.39 20.91
N GLN A 108 0.48 1.94 21.05
CA GLN A 108 -0.32 1.84 22.27
C GLN A 108 -1.21 0.60 22.19
N SER A 109 -0.78 -0.50 22.82
CA SER A 109 -1.57 -1.71 22.95
C SER A 109 -2.45 -1.69 24.21
N ALA A 110 -3.39 -2.64 24.31
CA ALA A 110 -4.20 -2.84 25.50
C ALA A 110 -3.40 -3.35 26.71
N ASP A 111 -2.24 -3.95 26.49
CA ASP A 111 -1.32 -4.40 27.52
C ASP A 111 -0.19 -3.38 27.71
N PRO A 112 -0.18 -2.60 28.82
CA PRO A 112 0.82 -1.58 29.06
C PRO A 112 2.26 -2.13 29.09
N ALA A 113 2.45 -3.41 29.39
CA ALA A 113 3.79 -4.03 29.40
C ALA A 113 4.42 -4.07 28.00
N GLN A 114 3.62 -3.95 26.94
CA GLN A 114 4.08 -3.96 25.56
C GLN A 114 4.27 -2.55 24.96
N ASN A 115 3.92 -1.50 25.70
CA ASN A 115 3.94 -0.11 25.23
C ASN A 115 5.33 0.50 25.46
N PHE A 116 6.33 -0.01 24.74
CA PHE A 116 7.71 0.48 24.76
C PHE A 116 8.31 0.48 23.36
N LYS A 117 9.24 1.42 23.11
CA LYS A 117 10.04 1.46 21.87
C LYS A 117 11.07 0.33 21.88
N LEU A 118 11.17 -0.41 20.77
CA LEU A 118 12.21 -1.42 20.57
C LEU A 118 13.57 -0.72 20.40
N SER A 119 14.66 -1.32 20.91
CA SER A 119 15.99 -0.77 20.68
C SER A 119 16.38 -0.87 19.20
N PRO A 120 17.31 -0.02 18.71
CA PRO A 120 17.78 -0.08 17.32
C PRO A 120 18.25 -1.47 16.89
N ASP A 121 18.99 -2.16 17.76
CA ASP A 121 19.45 -3.55 17.57
C ASP A 121 18.30 -4.53 17.30
N ILE A 122 17.24 -4.45 18.11
CA ILE A 122 16.05 -5.30 17.95
C ILE A 122 15.28 -4.93 16.69
N ILE A 123 15.17 -3.64 16.37
CA ILE A 123 14.56 -3.19 15.11
C ILE A 123 15.35 -3.74 13.92
N GLY A 124 16.69 -3.70 13.96
CA GLY A 124 17.55 -4.30 12.94
C GLY A 124 17.29 -5.80 12.74
N VAL A 125 17.09 -6.55 13.83
CA VAL A 125 16.68 -7.96 13.71
C VAL A 125 15.31 -8.09 13.07
N LEU A 126 14.31 -7.28 13.46
CA LEU A 126 12.98 -7.33 12.87
C LEU A 126 13.00 -7.09 11.35
N MET A 127 13.88 -6.23 10.85
CA MET A 127 14.02 -5.95 9.42
C MET A 127 14.62 -7.12 8.61
N ASP A 128 15.15 -8.14 9.30
CA ASP A 128 15.84 -9.31 8.76
C ASP A 128 15.05 -10.63 8.92
N LEU A 129 13.86 -10.59 9.52
CA LEU A 129 13.03 -11.78 9.76
C LEU A 129 12.13 -12.13 8.55
N ASP A 130 11.58 -13.34 8.59
CA ASP A 130 10.62 -13.84 7.61
C ASP A 130 9.17 -13.58 8.04
N TYR A 131 8.44 -12.86 7.19
CA TYR A 131 7.05 -12.48 7.35
C TYR A 131 6.17 -13.11 6.29
N VAL A 132 4.95 -13.47 6.68
CA VAL A 132 3.91 -13.92 5.76
C VAL A 132 2.56 -13.29 6.06
N LEU A 133 1.69 -13.20 5.06
CA LEU A 133 0.27 -12.93 5.30
C LEU A 133 -0.47 -14.24 5.63
N GLY A 134 -1.30 -14.22 6.68
CA GLY A 134 -2.18 -15.33 7.04
C GLY A 134 -3.53 -15.28 6.33
N GLN A 135 -3.94 -14.09 5.89
CA GLN A 135 -5.16 -13.84 5.15
C GLN A 135 -5.08 -12.51 4.40
N THR A 136 -6.08 -12.22 3.56
CA THR A 136 -6.25 -10.88 2.99
C THR A 136 -6.55 -9.87 4.09
N ILE A 137 -5.80 -8.77 4.11
CA ILE A 137 -5.92 -7.70 5.12
C ILE A 137 -6.63 -6.51 4.49
N ASP A 138 -7.77 -6.10 5.05
CA ASP A 138 -8.37 -4.80 4.74
C ASP A 138 -7.90 -3.74 5.75
N TYR A 139 -7.02 -2.85 5.31
CA TYR A 139 -6.44 -1.80 6.15
C TYR A 139 -7.44 -0.68 6.49
N ALA A 140 -8.61 -0.62 5.83
CA ALA A 140 -9.64 0.37 6.17
C ALA A 140 -10.16 0.21 7.62
N VAL A 141 -10.04 -0.99 8.20
CA VAL A 141 -10.51 -1.28 9.57
C VAL A 141 -9.72 -0.52 10.64
N VAL A 142 -8.45 -0.17 10.38
CA VAL A 142 -7.63 0.63 11.30
C VAL A 142 -7.89 2.14 11.20
N LYS A 143 -8.85 2.55 10.35
CA LYS A 143 -9.36 3.92 10.17
C LYS A 143 -8.27 4.92 9.78
N SER A 144 -8.00 5.92 10.63
CA SER A 144 -7.04 6.99 10.37
C SER A 144 -5.60 6.61 10.69
N ARG A 145 -5.36 5.39 11.21
CA ARG A 145 -4.00 4.91 11.45
C ARG A 145 -3.33 4.62 10.12
N THR A 146 -2.18 5.22 9.90
CA THR A 146 -1.41 5.07 8.67
C THR A 146 -0.32 4.03 8.82
N PHE A 147 0.05 3.39 7.72
CA PHE A 147 1.18 2.49 7.61
C PHE A 147 2.46 3.30 7.40
N ILE A 148 3.44 3.16 8.28
CA ILE A 148 4.72 3.86 8.13
C ILE A 148 5.61 3.05 7.16
N PRO A 149 6.23 3.68 6.16
CA PRO A 149 7.16 2.99 5.26
C PRO A 149 8.21 2.15 5.99
N ILE A 150 8.49 0.94 5.48
CA ILE A 150 9.40 -0.02 6.09
C ILE A 150 10.81 0.20 5.54
N GLY A 151 11.65 0.80 6.38
CA GLY A 151 13.04 1.12 6.09
C GLY A 151 13.26 2.59 5.76
N TYR A 152 14.49 3.06 6.00
CA TYR A 152 14.89 4.46 5.87
C TYR A 152 16.37 4.55 5.48
N SER A 153 16.74 5.67 4.84
CA SER A 153 18.11 6.04 4.51
C SER A 153 18.18 7.54 4.38
N PHE A 154 18.88 8.20 5.29
CA PHE A 154 19.09 9.65 5.23
C PHE A 154 20.32 10.05 6.07
N SER A 155 20.87 11.22 5.79
CA SER A 155 21.95 11.80 6.58
C SER A 155 21.41 12.90 7.48
N SER A 156 21.74 12.83 8.77
CA SER A 156 21.52 13.93 9.73
C SER A 156 22.35 15.17 9.36
N ILE A 157 22.02 16.32 9.95
CA ILE A 157 22.73 17.60 9.72
C ILE A 157 24.23 17.49 10.03
N ASP A 158 24.60 16.65 11.01
CA ASP A 158 26.00 16.40 11.40
C ASP A 158 26.74 15.43 10.45
N GLY A 159 26.06 14.91 9.43
CA GLY A 159 26.58 13.94 8.47
C GLY A 159 26.46 12.48 8.93
N THR A 160 25.83 12.20 10.07
CA THR A 160 25.55 10.83 10.53
C THR A 160 24.58 10.15 9.57
N LEU A 161 25.00 9.01 9.01
CA LEU A 161 24.13 8.20 8.16
C LEU A 161 23.20 7.34 9.02
N ASN A 162 21.90 7.48 8.81
CA ASN A 162 20.86 6.66 9.41
C ASN A 162 20.28 5.75 8.33
N GLU A 163 20.56 4.46 8.43
CA GLU A 163 20.07 3.47 7.46
C GLU A 163 19.52 2.23 8.15
N ASN A 164 18.42 1.72 7.62
CA ASN A 164 17.91 0.41 7.95
C ASN A 164 17.06 -0.09 6.78
N PHE A 165 17.57 -1.08 6.04
CA PHE A 165 16.93 -1.60 4.84
C PHE A 165 16.24 -2.92 5.17
N PHE A 166 15.15 -3.22 4.46
CA PHE A 166 14.50 -4.53 4.63
C PHE A 166 15.34 -5.62 3.98
N THR A 167 15.85 -6.57 4.77
CA THR A 167 16.69 -7.70 4.30
C THR A 167 15.98 -9.05 4.44
N GLY A 168 14.89 -9.10 5.20
CA GLY A 168 14.11 -10.32 5.43
C GLY A 168 13.23 -10.74 4.24
N THR A 169 12.24 -11.57 4.53
CA THR A 169 11.23 -12.01 3.54
C THR A 169 9.86 -11.43 3.88
N PHE A 170 9.13 -10.90 2.91
CA PHE A 170 7.72 -10.57 3.00
C PHE A 170 6.96 -11.33 1.92
N ASP A 171 6.36 -12.46 2.32
CA ASP A 171 5.61 -13.33 1.42
C ASP A 171 4.11 -13.17 1.63
N GLY A 172 3.44 -12.54 0.67
CA GLY A 172 1.98 -12.38 0.70
C GLY A 172 1.24 -13.71 0.64
N ARG A 173 1.89 -14.82 0.28
CA ARG A 173 1.30 -16.15 0.10
C ARG A 173 0.07 -16.13 -0.81
N GLY A 174 -0.04 -15.14 -1.70
CA GLY A 174 -1.20 -14.94 -2.55
C GLY A 174 -2.33 -14.08 -1.96
N PHE A 175 -2.21 -13.68 -0.70
CA PHE A 175 -3.14 -12.74 -0.08
C PHE A 175 -2.87 -11.29 -0.48
N GLU A 176 -3.88 -10.46 -0.26
CA GLU A 176 -3.86 -9.04 -0.62
C GLU A 176 -3.83 -8.15 0.62
N ILE A 177 -3.24 -6.98 0.47
CA ILE A 177 -3.46 -5.84 1.37
C ILE A 177 -4.35 -4.84 0.63
N LYS A 178 -5.57 -4.68 1.12
CA LYS A 178 -6.58 -3.78 0.58
C LYS A 178 -6.58 -2.46 1.34
N ASN A 179 -6.80 -1.37 0.62
CA ASN A 179 -6.99 -0.04 1.17
C ASN A 179 -5.84 0.43 2.09
N LEU A 180 -4.62 -0.04 1.84
CA LEU A 180 -3.43 0.39 2.59
C LEU A 180 -3.34 1.92 2.57
N TYR A 181 -3.24 2.56 3.73
CA TYR A 181 -3.08 4.01 3.82
C TYR A 181 -1.69 4.35 4.35
N VAL A 182 -0.78 4.70 3.46
CA VAL A 182 0.62 4.99 3.80
C VAL A 182 0.71 6.36 4.46
N ALA A 183 1.61 6.48 5.44
CA ALA A 183 1.75 7.64 6.28
C ALA A 183 2.11 8.90 5.49
N GLY A 184 1.59 10.03 5.96
CA GLY A 184 1.89 11.35 5.40
C GLY A 184 3.16 11.94 6.01
N PHE A 185 3.33 13.23 5.75
CA PHE A 185 4.52 14.02 6.04
C PHE A 185 5.15 13.79 7.42
N ASP A 186 4.38 13.94 8.50
CA ASP A 186 4.86 13.83 9.90
C ASP A 186 5.50 12.47 10.26
N LEU A 187 5.29 11.45 9.42
CA LEU A 187 5.80 10.09 9.61
C LEU A 187 6.69 9.63 8.44
N VAL A 188 7.18 10.58 7.64
CA VAL A 188 8.21 10.36 6.61
C VAL A 188 9.29 11.45 6.61
N THR A 189 9.13 12.53 7.37
CA THR A 189 10.14 13.57 7.61
C THR A 189 10.49 13.67 9.10
N ILE A 190 11.67 14.21 9.40
CA ILE A 190 12.10 14.59 10.75
C ILE A 190 12.57 16.05 10.74
N THR A 191 12.62 16.65 11.92
CA THR A 191 13.20 17.99 12.13
C THR A 191 14.44 17.86 13.01
N GLU A 192 15.58 18.32 12.52
CA GLU A 192 16.83 18.39 13.27
C GLU A 192 17.29 19.84 13.44
N GLY A 193 18.09 20.13 14.47
CA GLY A 193 18.59 21.48 14.79
C GLY A 193 18.03 22.04 16.10
N GLU A 194 18.47 23.26 16.45
CA GLU A 194 18.05 23.97 17.67
C GLU A 194 17.52 25.37 17.31
N ASP A 195 16.52 25.83 18.09
CA ASP A 195 15.90 27.16 17.98
C ASP A 195 15.46 27.54 16.54
N GLU A 196 16.04 28.59 15.97
CA GLU A 196 15.68 29.13 14.65
C GLU A 196 16.43 28.42 13.49
N GLU A 197 17.36 27.51 13.79
CA GLU A 197 18.16 26.78 12.79
C GLU A 197 17.73 25.31 12.70
N THR A 198 16.43 25.09 12.49
CA THR A 198 15.90 23.74 12.23
C THR A 198 15.89 23.42 10.73
N VAL A 199 16.25 22.20 10.37
CA VAL A 199 16.18 21.66 9.01
C VAL A 199 15.23 20.47 9.02
N GLU A 200 14.39 20.43 8.00
CA GLU A 200 13.54 19.28 7.73
C GLU A 200 14.27 18.29 6.82
N LEU A 201 14.30 17.04 7.22
CA LEU A 201 14.96 15.97 6.48
C LEU A 201 13.94 14.88 6.16
N ALA A 202 13.91 14.42 4.92
CA ALA A 202 13.17 13.21 4.59
C ALA A 202 13.91 11.97 5.13
N THR A 203 13.16 11.03 5.71
CA THR A 203 13.71 9.73 6.13
C THR A 203 14.08 8.82 4.95
N SER A 204 13.65 9.20 3.74
CA SER A 204 13.91 8.49 2.49
C SER A 204 13.62 9.41 1.30
N GLY A 205 14.42 9.31 0.23
CA GLY A 205 14.11 9.95 -1.06
C GLY A 205 12.99 9.25 -1.85
N TYR A 206 12.55 8.08 -1.40
CA TYR A 206 11.47 7.29 -1.98
C TYR A 206 10.26 7.22 -1.05
N TYR A 207 9.09 7.55 -1.59
CA TYR A 207 7.80 7.35 -0.93
C TYR A 207 7.12 6.07 -1.45
N ALA A 208 7.22 4.98 -0.69
CA ALA A 208 6.70 3.66 -1.01
C ALA A 208 6.43 2.84 0.27
N MET A 209 5.74 1.69 0.16
CA MET A 209 5.56 0.77 1.30
C MET A 209 6.92 0.26 1.83
N PHE A 210 7.84 -0.09 0.92
CA PHE A 210 9.23 -0.44 1.20
C PHE A 210 10.15 0.53 0.44
N PRO A 211 10.61 1.63 1.06
CA PRO A 211 11.50 2.56 0.36
C PRO A 211 12.81 1.90 -0.09
N TYR A 212 13.36 0.97 0.70
CA TYR A 212 14.62 0.26 0.42
C TYR A 212 14.46 -1.25 0.68
N ASN A 213 14.54 -2.06 -0.38
CA ASN A 213 14.48 -3.53 -0.31
C ASN A 213 15.82 -4.18 -0.72
N LEU A 214 16.43 -4.93 0.19
CA LEU A 214 17.53 -5.86 -0.06
C LEU A 214 17.08 -7.34 0.06
N GLY A 215 15.91 -7.57 0.66
CA GLY A 215 15.36 -8.89 0.93
C GLY A 215 14.47 -9.42 -0.19
N VAL A 216 13.47 -10.21 0.19
CA VAL A 216 12.54 -10.88 -0.72
C VAL A 216 11.12 -10.37 -0.48
N ILE A 217 10.47 -9.81 -1.49
CA ILE A 217 9.05 -9.44 -1.46
C ILE A 217 8.35 -10.25 -2.55
N GLN A 218 7.40 -11.11 -2.18
CA GLN A 218 6.77 -11.99 -3.15
C GLN A 218 5.31 -12.32 -2.87
N ASN A 219 4.62 -12.80 -3.89
CA ASN A 219 3.24 -13.32 -3.82
C ASN A 219 2.24 -12.34 -3.17
N LEU A 220 2.41 -11.04 -3.42
CA LEU A 220 1.71 -9.98 -2.72
C LEU A 220 0.90 -9.11 -3.68
N GLY A 221 -0.38 -8.92 -3.36
CA GLY A 221 -1.24 -7.94 -4.03
C GLY A 221 -1.49 -6.70 -3.18
N LEU A 222 -1.33 -5.51 -3.75
CA LEU A 222 -1.87 -4.27 -3.17
C LEU A 222 -3.11 -3.85 -3.94
N VAL A 223 -4.23 -3.68 -3.25
CA VAL A 223 -5.50 -3.28 -3.87
C VAL A 223 -5.98 -1.95 -3.29
N ASN A 224 -6.19 -0.96 -4.16
CA ASN A 224 -6.56 0.41 -3.82
C ASN A 224 -5.65 1.06 -2.75
N PRO A 225 -4.31 0.95 -2.86
CA PRO A 225 -3.42 1.64 -1.93
C PRO A 225 -3.63 3.15 -2.02
N THR A 226 -3.46 3.84 -0.90
CA THR A 226 -3.53 5.29 -0.79
C THR A 226 -2.21 5.78 -0.23
N LEU A 227 -1.40 6.35 -1.11
CA LEU A 227 -0.20 7.11 -0.78
C LEU A 227 -0.57 8.58 -0.94
N GLU A 228 -0.46 9.35 0.14
CA GLU A 228 -0.86 10.76 0.15
C GLU A 228 0.12 11.65 0.93
N LEU A 229 0.97 12.37 0.19
CA LEU A 229 1.87 13.38 0.72
C LEU A 229 1.31 14.77 0.40
N ARG A 230 0.66 15.38 1.41
CA ARG A 230 -0.07 16.67 1.27
C ARG A 230 0.82 17.90 1.36
N PHE A 231 2.03 17.75 1.89
CA PHE A 231 3.01 18.81 2.02
C PHE A 231 4.16 18.52 1.07
N GLU A 232 4.73 19.59 0.52
CA GLU A 232 5.89 19.49 -0.35
C GLU A 232 7.13 19.19 0.49
N ASN A 233 8.04 18.38 -0.04
CA ASN A 233 9.36 18.15 0.53
C ASN A 233 10.33 17.99 -0.66
N ASP A 234 11.44 18.70 -0.60
CA ASP A 234 12.38 18.78 -1.72
C ASP A 234 13.21 17.48 -1.88
N ASP A 235 13.30 16.66 -0.84
CA ASP A 235 14.03 15.40 -0.86
C ASP A 235 13.15 14.20 -1.26
N ILE A 236 11.81 14.28 -1.09
CA ILE A 236 10.86 13.24 -1.49
C ILE A 236 10.35 13.50 -2.90
N THR A 237 11.13 13.07 -3.89
CA THR A 237 10.83 13.31 -5.32
C THR A 237 10.44 12.06 -6.10
N ARG A 238 10.62 10.87 -5.50
CA ARG A 238 10.39 9.57 -6.14
C ARG A 238 9.33 8.78 -5.40
N THR A 239 8.40 8.16 -6.10
CA THR A 239 7.34 7.37 -5.45
C THR A 239 6.96 6.10 -6.20
N ALA A 240 6.56 5.08 -5.46
CA ALA A 240 5.97 3.86 -6.00
C ALA A 240 5.01 3.24 -4.98
N ASN A 241 4.05 2.43 -5.41
CA ASN A 241 3.13 1.81 -4.45
C ASN A 241 3.83 0.79 -3.54
N LEU A 242 4.73 -0.04 -4.09
CA LEU A 242 5.33 -1.15 -3.34
C LEU A 242 6.78 -0.87 -2.94
N VAL A 243 7.70 -0.72 -3.91
CA VAL A 243 9.14 -0.58 -3.61
C VAL A 243 9.72 0.70 -4.22
N GLY A 244 10.46 1.46 -3.41
CA GLY A 244 11.31 2.54 -3.88
C GLY A 244 12.49 1.97 -4.69
N ILE A 245 13.56 1.58 -4.01
CA ILE A 245 14.67 0.86 -4.63
C ILE A 245 14.65 -0.62 -4.27
N ASN A 246 14.68 -1.47 -5.30
CA ASN A 246 14.84 -2.91 -5.18
C ASN A 246 16.27 -3.33 -5.53
N ALA A 247 16.99 -3.82 -4.53
CA ALA A 247 18.30 -4.46 -4.65
C ALA A 247 18.28 -5.95 -4.27
N GLY A 248 17.11 -6.47 -3.86
CA GLY A 248 16.87 -7.88 -3.59
C GLY A 248 16.00 -8.55 -4.66
N LEU A 249 14.98 -9.30 -4.23
CA LEU A 249 14.00 -9.97 -5.09
C LEU A 249 12.61 -9.38 -4.88
N VAL A 250 11.96 -8.99 -5.98
CA VAL A 250 10.52 -8.69 -6.03
C VAL A 250 9.91 -9.62 -7.08
N ASP A 251 8.99 -10.51 -6.68
CA ASP A 251 8.49 -11.54 -7.59
C ASP A 251 7.02 -11.89 -7.34
N HIS A 252 6.23 -12.08 -8.40
CA HIS A 252 4.81 -12.41 -8.27
C HIS A 252 4.04 -11.39 -7.42
N VAL A 253 4.20 -10.11 -7.76
CA VAL A 253 3.51 -9.00 -7.10
C VAL A 253 2.58 -8.25 -8.06
N TYR A 254 1.55 -7.61 -7.52
CA TYR A 254 0.68 -6.77 -8.32
C TYR A 254 0.12 -5.58 -7.55
N VAL A 255 -0.26 -4.56 -8.30
CA VAL A 255 -0.97 -3.41 -7.77
C VAL A 255 -2.22 -3.18 -8.62
N ILE A 256 -3.38 -3.17 -7.96
CA ILE A 256 -4.66 -2.83 -8.54
C ILE A 256 -5.15 -1.53 -7.91
N ASP A 257 -5.61 -0.61 -8.74
CA ASP A 257 -6.41 0.53 -8.31
C ASP A 257 -7.65 0.61 -9.20
N ASP A 258 -8.76 0.10 -8.67
CA ASP A 258 -10.03 -0.03 -9.38
C ASP A 258 -10.98 1.13 -9.09
N ARG A 259 -10.50 2.17 -8.40
CA ARG A 259 -11.28 3.39 -8.16
C ARG A 259 -11.70 4.00 -9.50
N PRO A 260 -12.98 4.42 -9.63
CA PRO A 260 -13.60 4.61 -10.94
C PRO A 260 -13.04 5.80 -11.73
N SER A 261 -12.42 6.75 -11.06
CA SER A 261 -11.97 8.03 -11.62
C SER A 261 -10.47 8.21 -11.44
N ILE A 262 -9.81 8.85 -12.41
CA ILE A 262 -8.41 9.27 -12.31
C ILE A 262 -8.15 10.27 -11.16
N PHE A 263 -9.20 10.92 -10.64
CA PHE A 263 -9.11 11.81 -9.47
C PHE A 263 -9.31 11.06 -8.15
N ALA A 264 -9.77 9.81 -8.20
CA ALA A 264 -9.86 8.92 -7.04
C ALA A 264 -8.67 7.94 -6.97
N ALA A 265 -8.19 7.49 -8.13
CA ALA A 265 -7.05 6.60 -8.29
C ALA A 265 -5.70 7.33 -8.23
N GLY A 266 -4.64 6.54 -8.12
CA GLY A 266 -3.24 6.97 -8.17
C GLY A 266 -2.72 7.59 -6.87
N ILE A 267 -1.40 7.70 -6.82
CA ILE A 267 -0.64 8.32 -5.73
C ILE A 267 -0.91 9.83 -5.73
N ARG A 268 -1.12 10.40 -4.54
CA ARG A 268 -1.34 11.83 -4.33
C ARG A 268 -0.09 12.43 -3.69
N MET A 269 0.77 13.02 -4.48
CA MET A 269 1.99 13.64 -3.97
C MET A 269 2.06 15.06 -4.49
N ARG A 270 2.18 16.02 -3.56
CA ARG A 270 2.23 17.44 -3.89
C ARG A 270 3.66 17.82 -4.29
N PRO A 271 3.89 18.27 -5.54
CA PRO A 271 5.20 18.77 -5.95
C PRO A 271 5.46 20.17 -5.36
N SER A 272 6.73 20.50 -5.11
CA SER A 272 7.14 21.85 -4.68
C SER A 272 6.84 22.89 -5.77
N VAL A 273 6.43 24.08 -5.35
CA VAL A 273 6.12 25.18 -6.28
C VAL A 273 7.35 25.62 -7.07
N GLY A 274 7.23 25.68 -8.40
CA GLY A 274 8.28 26.20 -9.28
C GLY A 274 9.24 25.14 -9.85
N LEU A 275 9.10 23.88 -9.43
CA LEU A 275 9.81 22.74 -10.01
C LEU A 275 9.14 22.25 -11.31
N ALA A 276 9.94 21.75 -12.24
CA ALA A 276 9.50 21.30 -13.55
C ALA A 276 9.03 19.84 -13.51
N THR A 277 8.37 19.39 -14.59
CA THR A 277 7.80 18.05 -14.71
C THR A 277 8.83 16.90 -14.64
N SER A 278 10.12 17.22 -14.82
CA SER A 278 11.24 16.26 -14.76
C SER A 278 11.71 15.96 -13.34
N ASP A 279 11.31 16.76 -12.35
CA ASP A 279 11.88 16.72 -11.01
C ASP A 279 11.15 15.71 -10.12
N TYR A 280 9.93 15.33 -10.50
CA TYR A 280 9.12 14.34 -9.80
C TYR A 280 8.84 13.13 -10.68
N GLN A 281 9.02 11.95 -10.12
CA GLN A 281 8.96 10.69 -10.87
C GLN A 281 8.16 9.65 -10.09
N ALA A 282 7.42 8.80 -10.80
CA ALA A 282 6.63 7.75 -10.15
C ALA A 282 6.55 6.43 -10.91
N ALA A 283 6.50 5.33 -10.16
CA ALA A 283 6.23 4.00 -10.67
C ALA A 283 4.94 3.41 -10.11
N GLY A 284 4.26 2.55 -10.86
CA GLY A 284 3.11 1.83 -10.33
C GLY A 284 3.48 0.75 -9.32
N ILE A 285 4.66 0.11 -9.42
CA ILE A 285 5.08 -0.97 -8.49
C ILE A 285 6.47 -0.74 -7.89
N VAL A 286 7.51 -0.71 -8.72
CA VAL A 286 8.92 -0.56 -8.29
C VAL A 286 9.52 0.67 -8.95
N PHE A 287 10.16 1.56 -8.20
CA PHE A 287 10.79 2.73 -8.80
C PHE A 287 12.14 2.37 -9.46
N ASP A 288 13.17 2.06 -8.68
CA ASP A 288 14.50 1.69 -9.17
C ASP A 288 14.74 0.20 -8.95
N ASN A 289 14.98 -0.56 -10.02
CA ASN A 289 15.37 -1.97 -9.92
C ASN A 289 16.85 -2.17 -10.24
N ILE A 290 17.63 -2.54 -9.23
CA ILE A 290 19.02 -2.99 -9.36
C ILE A 290 19.20 -4.48 -9.00
N GLY A 291 18.17 -5.11 -8.42
CA GLY A 291 18.08 -6.53 -8.12
C GLY A 291 17.31 -7.33 -9.18
N THR A 292 16.44 -8.23 -8.74
CA THR A 292 15.54 -9.01 -9.61
C THR A 292 14.09 -8.58 -9.40
N PHE A 293 13.41 -8.23 -10.49
CA PHE A 293 11.99 -7.90 -10.49
C PHE A 293 11.26 -8.67 -11.59
N THR A 294 10.49 -9.68 -11.21
CA THR A 294 9.85 -10.60 -12.16
C THR A 294 8.38 -10.84 -11.87
N ASN A 295 7.64 -11.27 -12.90
CA ASN A 295 6.26 -11.74 -12.80
C ASN A 295 5.37 -10.74 -12.05
N ALA A 296 5.07 -9.60 -12.67
CA ALA A 296 4.28 -8.58 -12.01
C ALA A 296 3.33 -7.86 -12.96
N TYR A 297 2.20 -7.41 -12.43
CA TYR A 297 1.26 -6.63 -13.22
C TYR A 297 0.70 -5.40 -12.49
N TYR A 298 0.48 -4.34 -13.27
CA TYR A 298 -0.15 -3.11 -12.81
C TYR A 298 -1.51 -2.90 -13.48
N ALA A 299 -2.56 -2.70 -12.67
CA ALA A 299 -3.90 -2.45 -13.16
C ALA A 299 -4.49 -1.20 -12.51
N SER A 300 -4.27 -0.05 -13.15
CA SER A 300 -4.90 1.22 -12.77
C SER A 300 -5.07 2.11 -14.00
N ARG A 301 -5.93 3.13 -13.88
CA ARG A 301 -6.05 4.19 -14.88
C ARG A 301 -4.82 5.09 -14.95
N VAL A 302 -4.18 5.34 -13.81
CA VAL A 302 -3.08 6.29 -13.65
C VAL A 302 -2.13 5.85 -12.54
N VAL A 303 -0.85 6.22 -12.60
CA VAL A 303 0.11 6.02 -11.48
C VAL A 303 -0.05 7.13 -10.46
N ILE A 304 -0.05 8.38 -10.93
CA ILE A 304 -0.28 9.58 -10.14
C ILE A 304 -1.72 10.03 -10.34
N ASN A 305 -2.35 10.52 -9.27
CA ASN A 305 -3.68 11.09 -9.34
C ASN A 305 -3.76 12.20 -10.41
N GLY A 306 -4.86 12.24 -11.16
CA GLY A 306 -5.04 13.17 -12.29
C GLY A 306 -4.93 14.65 -11.93
N SER A 307 -5.03 15.01 -10.64
CA SER A 307 -4.81 16.38 -10.16
C SER A 307 -3.34 16.81 -10.14
N PHE A 308 -2.40 15.87 -10.08
CA PHE A 308 -0.97 16.13 -9.91
C PHE A 308 -0.12 15.63 -11.09
N ILE A 309 -0.70 14.81 -11.98
CA ILE A 309 0.06 14.08 -13.01
C ILE A 309 0.84 14.97 -13.97
N THR A 310 0.45 16.23 -14.15
CA THR A 310 1.16 17.17 -15.02
C THR A 310 2.57 17.48 -14.56
N ASN A 311 2.90 17.23 -13.29
CA ASN A 311 4.20 17.50 -12.71
C ASN A 311 5.11 16.27 -12.63
N PHE A 312 4.66 15.11 -13.14
CA PHE A 312 5.35 13.85 -12.97
C PHE A 312 5.70 13.18 -14.29
N GLU A 313 6.89 12.60 -14.35
CA GLU A 313 7.15 11.48 -15.25
C GLU A 313 6.70 10.18 -14.58
N VAL A 314 6.00 9.32 -15.31
CA VAL A 314 5.42 8.10 -14.72
C VAL A 314 5.68 6.86 -15.55
N GLN A 315 5.79 5.71 -14.88
CA GLN A 315 5.86 4.40 -15.52
C GLN A 315 4.93 3.40 -14.82
N PRO A 316 4.12 2.61 -15.55
CA PRO A 316 3.08 1.80 -14.93
C PRO A 316 3.62 0.66 -14.05
N VAL A 317 4.82 0.13 -14.31
CA VAL A 317 5.33 -1.03 -13.57
C VAL A 317 6.66 -0.73 -12.90
N VAL A 318 7.70 -0.47 -13.71
CA VAL A 318 9.05 -0.12 -13.26
C VAL A 318 9.51 1.20 -13.89
N PHE A 319 10.08 2.11 -13.09
CA PHE A 319 10.55 3.39 -13.61
C PHE A 319 11.92 3.26 -14.28
N GLN A 320 12.92 2.76 -13.54
CA GLN A 320 14.27 2.50 -14.04
C GLN A 320 14.75 1.10 -13.68
N ASN A 321 15.60 0.53 -14.54
CA ASN A 321 16.16 -0.79 -14.34
C ASN A 321 17.63 -0.86 -14.76
N SER A 322 18.49 -1.29 -13.85
CA SER A 322 19.85 -1.76 -14.12
C SER A 322 20.06 -3.23 -13.70
N GLY A 323 19.06 -3.85 -13.08
CA GLY A 323 19.04 -5.25 -12.70
C GLY A 323 18.32 -6.16 -13.72
N THR A 324 17.77 -7.26 -13.22
CA THR A 324 17.04 -8.27 -14.01
C THR A 324 15.54 -7.99 -13.95
N VAL A 325 14.89 -7.94 -15.13
CA VAL A 325 13.44 -7.87 -15.26
C VAL A 325 12.90 -8.97 -16.16
N GLY A 326 11.66 -9.41 -15.91
CA GLY A 326 10.98 -10.39 -16.76
C GLY A 326 9.49 -10.49 -16.44
N ASN A 327 8.67 -10.73 -17.45
CA ASN A 327 7.22 -10.94 -17.28
C ASN A 327 6.51 -9.80 -16.54
N LEU A 328 6.86 -8.55 -16.90
CA LEU A 328 6.26 -7.34 -16.36
C LEU A 328 5.18 -6.84 -17.33
N VAL A 329 3.97 -6.59 -16.83
CA VAL A 329 2.84 -6.18 -17.69
C VAL A 329 1.98 -5.09 -17.05
N TYR A 330 1.19 -4.39 -17.86
CA TYR A 330 0.17 -3.47 -17.35
C TYR A 330 -1.13 -3.56 -18.16
N ASP A 331 -2.25 -3.23 -17.53
CA ASP A 331 -3.54 -3.19 -18.22
C ASP A 331 -3.64 -1.98 -19.15
N SER A 332 -3.34 -2.21 -20.43
CA SER A 332 -3.41 -1.23 -21.52
C SER A 332 -4.84 -0.78 -21.87
N THR A 333 -5.87 -1.54 -21.48
CA THR A 333 -7.27 -1.14 -21.66
C THR A 333 -7.70 -0.15 -20.59
N LEU A 334 -7.14 -0.29 -19.38
CA LEU A 334 -7.45 0.59 -18.26
C LEU A 334 -6.55 1.84 -18.22
N TYR A 335 -5.25 1.66 -18.48
CA TYR A 335 -4.21 2.67 -18.33
C TYR A 335 -4.36 3.80 -19.35
N GLN A 336 -4.40 5.04 -18.85
CA GLN A 336 -4.58 6.23 -19.69
C GLN A 336 -3.24 6.90 -19.97
N THR A 337 -2.89 7.01 -21.24
CA THR A 337 -1.73 7.78 -21.72
C THR A 337 -2.07 9.24 -22.04
N SER A 338 -3.35 9.61 -21.92
CA SER A 338 -3.84 10.98 -22.12
C SER A 338 -4.96 11.29 -21.14
N ILE A 339 -4.87 12.43 -20.48
CA ILE A 339 -5.78 12.84 -19.40
C ILE A 339 -6.34 14.22 -19.72
N THR A 340 -7.67 14.35 -19.66
CA THR A 340 -8.34 15.65 -19.78
C THR A 340 -8.76 16.15 -18.40
N SER A 341 -8.24 17.31 -17.99
CA SER A 341 -8.61 18.01 -16.75
C SER A 341 -8.88 19.48 -17.05
N GLY A 342 -10.01 20.02 -16.57
CA GLY A 342 -10.38 21.43 -16.80
C GLY A 342 -10.55 21.82 -18.26
N GLY A 343 -10.79 20.86 -19.18
CA GLY A 343 -10.88 21.09 -20.62
C GLY A 343 -9.53 21.07 -21.36
N THR A 344 -8.41 20.93 -20.65
CA THR A 344 -7.08 20.76 -21.24
C THR A 344 -6.68 19.29 -21.21
N THR A 345 -6.09 18.81 -22.30
CA THR A 345 -5.58 17.43 -22.41
C THR A 345 -4.07 17.43 -22.25
N PHE A 346 -3.58 16.58 -21.36
CA PHE A 346 -2.18 16.38 -21.08
C PHE A 346 -1.79 14.95 -21.46
N ASN A 347 -0.59 14.80 -22.02
CA ASN A 347 -0.04 13.49 -22.31
C ASN A 347 0.70 12.98 -21.09
N VAL A 348 0.38 11.76 -20.70
CA VAL A 348 1.13 11.02 -19.68
C VAL A 348 2.38 10.45 -20.36
N THR A 349 3.47 10.31 -19.62
CA THR A 349 4.70 9.67 -20.11
C THR A 349 4.37 8.35 -20.80
N THR A 350 4.89 8.16 -22.02
CA THR A 350 4.74 6.90 -22.75
C THR A 350 5.35 5.76 -21.93
N PRO A 351 4.63 4.66 -21.71
CA PRO A 351 5.18 3.49 -21.05
C PRO A 351 6.47 3.01 -21.72
N ASN A 352 7.48 2.72 -20.91
CA ASN A 352 8.77 2.19 -21.37
C ASN A 352 8.64 0.74 -21.87
N ALA A 353 9.69 0.24 -22.52
CA ALA A 353 9.71 -1.12 -23.05
C ALA A 353 9.96 -2.20 -21.98
N LEU A 354 10.09 -1.83 -20.70
CA LEU A 354 10.36 -2.78 -19.62
C LEU A 354 9.10 -3.55 -19.20
N ALA A 355 7.90 -3.03 -19.51
CA ALA A 355 6.63 -3.69 -19.25
C ALA A 355 5.77 -3.79 -20.51
N ALA A 356 5.22 -4.97 -20.78
CA ALA A 356 4.38 -5.21 -21.94
C ALA A 356 2.92 -4.75 -21.70
N PRO A 357 2.30 -4.08 -22.67
CA PRO A 357 0.86 -3.82 -22.61
C PRO A 357 0.08 -5.11 -22.79
N GLU A 358 -0.85 -5.40 -21.87
CA GLU A 358 -1.85 -6.44 -22.04
C GLU A 358 -3.25 -5.85 -21.93
N THR A 359 -4.24 -6.39 -22.64
CA THR A 359 -5.63 -5.94 -22.46
C THR A 359 -6.20 -6.48 -21.16
N THR A 360 -7.24 -5.86 -20.62
CA THR A 360 -7.98 -6.41 -19.47
C THR A 360 -8.38 -7.87 -19.72
N THR A 361 -8.83 -8.20 -20.94
CA THR A 361 -9.18 -9.58 -21.30
C THR A 361 -7.98 -10.51 -21.27
N THR A 362 -6.83 -10.08 -21.82
CA THR A 362 -5.59 -10.88 -21.84
C THR A 362 -5.10 -11.15 -20.43
N LEU A 363 -5.03 -10.12 -19.57
CA LEU A 363 -4.64 -10.27 -18.16
C LEU A 363 -5.49 -11.33 -17.47
N LYS A 364 -6.81 -11.29 -17.70
CA LYS A 364 -7.79 -12.19 -17.08
C LYS A 364 -7.82 -13.61 -17.61
N THR A 365 -7.19 -13.90 -18.75
CA THR A 365 -7.37 -15.19 -19.42
C THR A 365 -6.07 -15.90 -19.73
N ASN A 366 -5.03 -15.18 -20.17
CA ASN A 366 -3.77 -15.75 -20.64
C ASN A 366 -2.64 -14.69 -20.52
N SER A 367 -2.43 -14.15 -19.31
CA SER A 367 -1.35 -13.17 -19.10
C SER A 367 0.02 -13.81 -19.28
N SER A 368 0.96 -13.06 -19.87
CA SER A 368 2.38 -13.41 -19.92
C SER A 368 3.11 -13.18 -18.59
N SER A 369 2.48 -12.49 -17.63
CA SER A 369 3.10 -12.17 -16.34
C SER A 369 3.21 -13.33 -15.36
N GLY A 370 2.79 -14.54 -15.72
CA GLY A 370 2.89 -15.76 -14.90
C GLY A 370 1.58 -16.53 -14.76
N ASN A 371 1.61 -17.59 -13.95
CA ASN A 371 0.44 -18.39 -13.60
C ASN A 371 -0.42 -17.66 -12.56
N TRP A 372 -1.23 -16.72 -13.02
CA TRP A 372 -2.23 -16.03 -12.20
C TRP A 372 -3.60 -16.67 -12.36
N TYR A 373 -4.36 -16.76 -11.27
CA TYR A 373 -5.71 -17.31 -11.32
C TYR A 373 -6.74 -16.19 -11.38
N TYR A 374 -7.57 -16.19 -12.42
CA TYR A 374 -8.65 -15.22 -12.56
C TYR A 374 -9.99 -15.78 -12.08
N PHE A 375 -10.65 -15.03 -11.19
CA PHE A 375 -12.02 -15.28 -10.79
C PHE A 375 -12.86 -14.02 -11.06
N PRO A 376 -14.08 -14.16 -11.62
CA PRO A 376 -14.91 -13.00 -11.97
C PRO A 376 -15.15 -12.02 -10.82
N GLU A 377 -15.26 -12.53 -9.60
CA GLU A 377 -15.47 -11.77 -8.37
C GLU A 377 -14.25 -10.93 -7.92
N ASP A 378 -13.04 -11.40 -8.21
CA ASP A 378 -11.78 -10.77 -7.80
C ASP A 378 -11.37 -9.60 -8.72
N ARG A 379 -12.14 -9.36 -9.79
CA ARG A 379 -11.96 -8.32 -10.84
C ARG A 379 -10.67 -8.41 -11.65
N TYR A 380 -9.55 -8.88 -11.09
CA TYR A 380 -8.25 -9.13 -11.72
C TYR A 380 -7.63 -10.44 -11.20
N PRO A 381 -6.63 -11.01 -11.90
CA PRO A 381 -6.02 -12.28 -11.50
C PRO A 381 -5.25 -12.18 -10.18
N SER A 382 -5.55 -13.01 -9.20
CA SER A 382 -4.76 -13.10 -7.97
C SER A 382 -3.97 -14.40 -7.95
N ARG A 383 -2.86 -14.44 -7.20
CA ARG A 383 -2.33 -15.72 -6.75
C ARG A 383 -3.25 -16.17 -5.64
N ARG A 384 -4.28 -16.99 -5.91
CA ARG A 384 -5.04 -17.53 -4.77
C ARG A 384 -4.09 -18.30 -3.89
N GLY A 385 -4.00 -17.86 -2.63
CA GLY A 385 -3.07 -18.43 -1.69
C GLY A 385 -3.33 -19.90 -1.54
N LEU A 386 -2.33 -20.70 -1.94
CA LEU A 386 -2.29 -22.16 -1.83
C LEU A 386 -3.42 -22.92 -2.57
N GLU A 387 -3.10 -24.09 -3.11
CA GLU A 387 -4.10 -24.94 -3.78
C GLU A 387 -5.09 -25.47 -2.73
N TYR A 388 -6.36 -25.06 -2.79
CA TYR A 388 -7.37 -25.58 -1.85
C TYR A 388 -7.81 -26.98 -2.25
N ALA A 389 -7.37 -28.00 -1.50
CA ALA A 389 -7.70 -29.39 -1.75
C ALA A 389 -7.99 -30.14 -0.45
N SER A 390 -9.07 -30.93 -0.44
CA SER A 390 -9.55 -31.70 0.73
C SER A 390 -9.85 -30.87 1.97
N GLY A 391 -10.33 -29.63 1.80
CA GLY A 391 -10.71 -28.75 2.91
C GLY A 391 -9.55 -27.98 3.55
N VAL A 392 -8.35 -28.03 2.94
CA VAL A 392 -7.16 -27.31 3.39
C VAL A 392 -6.40 -26.69 2.21
N PHE A 393 -5.70 -25.60 2.48
CA PHE A 393 -4.84 -24.88 1.54
C PHE A 393 -3.46 -25.55 1.44
N GLN A 394 -3.05 -25.99 0.24
CA GLN A 394 -1.81 -26.72 -0.04
C GLN A 394 -0.70 -25.80 -0.58
N ILE A 395 0.48 -25.91 0.01
CA ILE A 395 1.70 -25.24 -0.46
C ILE A 395 2.19 -25.96 -1.71
N ALA A 396 2.24 -25.26 -2.85
CA ALA A 396 3.02 -25.72 -3.99
C ALA A 396 4.50 -25.65 -3.58
N THR A 397 5.10 -26.81 -3.33
CA THR A 397 6.53 -26.97 -3.03
C THR A 397 7.42 -26.62 -4.20
#